data_AF-A0A316JP08-F1
#
_entry.id   AF-A0A316JP08-F1
#
_cell.length_a   1.000
_cell.length_b   1.000
_cell.length_c   1.000
_cell.angle_alpha   90.00
_cell.angle_beta   90.00
_cell.angle_gamma   90.00
#
_symmetry.space_group_name_H-M   'P 1'
#
loop_
_entity.id
_entity.type
_entity.pdbx_description
1 polymer ?
#
loop_
_entity_poly.entity_id
_entity_poly.type
_entity_poly.pdbx_seq_one_letter_code
_entity_poly.pdbx_strand_id
1 'polypeptide(L)'
;MNDRIRVMQRQPRRISITLSYNVHEDLLNRSEEEGRSVSNLCAFLLEESLKGAHQQRVPNQPQAHPASQALNGMRPQLKARSY
;
A
#
# COMPACT_ATOMS: atom_id res chain seq x y z
N MET A 1 16.05 -18.78 -8.31
CA MET A 1 14.61 -18.76 -7.94
C MET A 1 14.06 -17.32 -7.99
N ASN A 2 14.26 -16.56 -9.08
CA ASN A 2 13.77 -15.17 -9.21
C ASN A 2 13.10 -14.86 -10.56
N ASP A 3 13.07 -15.83 -11.48
CA ASP A 3 12.57 -15.63 -12.85
C ASP A 3 11.03 -15.68 -12.94
N ARG A 4 10.37 -16.34 -11.99
CA ARG A 4 8.90 -16.45 -11.96
C ARG A 4 8.21 -15.11 -11.71
N ILE A 5 8.83 -14.22 -10.94
CA ILE A 5 8.30 -12.87 -10.63
C ILE A 5 8.41 -11.95 -11.86
N ARG A 6 9.51 -12.04 -12.62
CA ARG A 6 9.69 -11.25 -13.86
C ARG A 6 8.76 -11.70 -14.99
N VAL A 7 8.40 -12.99 -15.02
CA VAL A 7 7.46 -13.54 -16.01
C VAL A 7 6.00 -13.19 -15.67
N MET A 8 5.61 -13.17 -14.39
CA MET A 8 4.25 -12.76 -13.99
C MET A 8 3.97 -11.25 -14.19
N GLN A 9 4.99 -10.40 -14.24
CA GLN A 9 4.87 -8.97 -14.58
C GLN A 9 4.64 -8.71 -16.08
N ARG A 10 4.78 -9.72 -16.95
CA ARG A 10 4.77 -9.54 -18.41
C ARG A 10 3.48 -9.97 -19.10
N GLN A 11 2.46 -10.40 -18.36
CA GLN A 11 1.18 -10.76 -18.97
C GLN A 11 0.23 -9.57 -18.93
N PRO A 12 -0.15 -9.01 -20.10
CA PRO A 12 -1.17 -7.98 -20.18
C PRO A 12 -2.47 -8.50 -19.57
N ARG A 13 -3.01 -7.78 -18.59
CA ARG A 13 -4.33 -8.06 -18.04
C ARG A 13 -5.32 -7.08 -18.63
N ARG A 14 -6.30 -7.59 -19.37
CA ARG A 14 -7.40 -6.77 -19.91
C ARG A 14 -8.45 -6.57 -18.83
N ILE A 15 -8.73 -5.31 -18.54
CA ILE A 15 -9.85 -4.90 -17.69
C ILE A 15 -10.93 -4.25 -18.55
N SER A 16 -12.18 -4.33 -18.12
CA SER A 16 -13.29 -3.61 -18.74
C SER A 16 -14.03 -2.88 -17.63
N ILE A 17 -14.27 -1.59 -17.84
CA ILE A 17 -14.91 -0.70 -16.88
C ILE A 17 -15.99 0.09 -17.61
N THR A 18 -17.06 0.44 -16.90
CA THR A 18 -18.07 1.37 -17.40
C THR A 18 -17.64 2.78 -17.02
N LEU A 19 -17.62 3.69 -18.00
CA LEU A 19 -17.31 5.10 -17.81
C LEU A 19 -18.55 5.94 -18.13
N SER A 20 -18.66 7.11 -17.52
CA SER A 20 -19.64 8.12 -17.95
C SER A 20 -19.31 8.62 -19.35
N TYR A 21 -20.33 8.99 -20.14
CA TYR A 21 -20.16 9.50 -21.51
C TYR A 21 -19.12 10.62 -21.61
N ASN A 22 -19.20 11.64 -20.76
CA ASN A 22 -18.27 12.79 -20.81
C ASN A 22 -16.79 12.36 -20.67
N VAL A 23 -16.50 11.45 -19.74
CA VAL A 23 -15.13 10.93 -19.54
C VAL A 23 -14.65 10.13 -20.75
N HIS A 24 -15.54 9.39 -21.40
CA HIS A 24 -15.21 8.68 -22.64
C HIS A 24 -14.84 9.65 -23.76
N GLU A 25 -15.63 10.70 -23.97
CA GLU A 25 -15.37 11.70 -25.00
C GLU A 25 -14.06 12.47 -24.75
N ASP A 26 -13.81 12.87 -23.50
CA ASP A 26 -12.58 13.55 -23.11
C ASP A 26 -11.34 12.66 -23.37
N LEU A 27 -11.43 11.36 -23.07
CA LEU A 27 -10.37 10.40 -23.37
C LEU A 27 -10.17 10.23 -24.88
N LEU A 28 -11.25 10.18 -25.66
CA LEU A 28 -11.18 10.03 -27.10
C LEU A 28 -10.49 11.24 -27.73
N ASN A 29 -11.00 12.45 -27.46
CA ASN A 29 -10.44 13.70 -27.98
C ASN A 29 -8.96 13.84 -27.63
N ARG A 30 -8.59 13.64 -26.36
CA ARG A 30 -7.20 13.71 -25.91
C ARG A 30 -6.32 12.65 -26.58
N SER A 31 -6.86 11.45 -26.85
CA SER A 31 -6.11 10.40 -27.54
C SER A 31 -5.80 10.77 -29.00
N GLU A 32 -6.74 11.45 -29.67
CA GLU A 32 -6.55 11.95 -31.03
C GLU A 32 -5.54 13.10 -31.06
N GLU A 33 -5.64 14.04 -30.13
CA GLU A 33 -4.70 15.16 -29.98
C GLU A 33 -3.26 14.68 -29.71
N GLU A 34 -3.09 13.68 -28.83
CA GLU A 34 -1.78 13.09 -28.53
C GLU A 34 -1.29 12.10 -29.60
N GLY A 35 -2.13 11.75 -30.59
CA GLY A 35 -1.81 10.79 -31.64
C GLY A 35 -1.55 9.37 -31.12
N ARG A 36 -2.26 8.95 -30.06
CA ARG A 36 -2.09 7.64 -29.42
C ARG A 36 -3.43 6.94 -29.22
N SER A 37 -3.43 5.62 -29.07
CA SER A 37 -4.69 4.90 -28.82
C SER A 37 -5.26 5.20 -27.45
N VAL A 38 -6.59 5.22 -27.33
CA VAL A 38 -7.33 5.37 -26.06
C VAL A 38 -6.81 4.39 -25.01
N SER A 39 -6.60 3.13 -25.37
CA SER A 39 -6.06 2.11 -24.46
C SER A 39 -4.67 2.46 -23.92
N ASN A 40 -3.80 3.06 -24.75
CA ASN A 40 -2.46 3.48 -24.34
C ASN A 40 -2.53 4.70 -23.41
N LEU A 41 -3.38 5.68 -23.74
CA LEU A 41 -3.64 6.84 -22.87
C LEU A 41 -4.18 6.40 -21.51
N CYS A 42 -5.17 5.50 -21.48
CA CYS A 42 -5.72 4.93 -20.25
C CYS A 42 -4.64 4.23 -19.42
N ALA A 43 -3.77 3.43 -20.04
CA ALA A 43 -2.68 2.76 -19.35
C ALA A 43 -1.73 3.77 -18.70
N PHE A 44 -1.33 4.82 -19.44
CA PHE A 44 -0.48 5.89 -18.94
C PHE A 44 -1.10 6.62 -17.73
N LEU A 45 -2.36 7.04 -17.84
CA LEU A 45 -3.06 7.76 -16.77
C LEU A 45 -3.24 6.89 -15.51
N LEU A 46 -3.55 5.61 -15.69
CA LEU A 46 -3.65 4.66 -14.58
C LEU A 46 -2.28 4.47 -13.89
N GLU A 47 -1.21 4.30 -14.66
CA GLU A 47 0.14 4.20 -14.10
C GLU A 47 0.57 5.48 -13.38
N GLU A 48 0.27 6.66 -13.93
CA GLU A 48 0.58 7.95 -13.32
C GLU A 48 -0.17 8.16 -12.00
N SER A 49 -1.48 7.90 -11.97
CA SER A 49 -2.31 8.05 -10.78
C SER A 49 -1.86 7.14 -9.61
N LEU A 50 -1.34 5.95 -9.92
CA LEU A 50 -0.90 4.98 -8.91
C LEU A 50 0.52 5.27 -8.37
N LYS A 51 1.38 5.99 -9.10
CA LYS A 51 2.74 6.33 -8.64
C LYS A 51 2.73 7.14 -7.33
N GLY A 52 1.78 8.06 -7.17
CA GLY A 52 1.63 8.87 -5.94
C GLY A 52 1.03 8.09 -4.76
N ALA A 53 0.14 7.14 -5.03
CA ALA A 53 -0.55 6.36 -4.00
C ALA A 53 0.37 5.34 -3.30
N HIS A 54 1.41 4.86 -3.98
CA HIS A 54 2.35 3.89 -3.40
C HIS A 54 3.35 4.50 -2.40
N GLN A 55 3.62 5.81 -2.47
CA GLN A 55 4.53 6.45 -1.50
C GLN A 55 3.90 6.63 -0.11
N GLN A 56 2.56 6.61 0.00
CA GLN A 56 1.85 6.88 1.26
C GLN A 56 1.53 5.63 2.09
N ARG A 57 1.82 4.42 1.60
CA ARG A 57 1.68 3.19 2.40
C ARG A 57 2.95 2.86 3.18
N VAL A 58 3.45 3.80 3.97
CA VAL A 58 4.27 3.43 5.12
C VAL A 58 3.29 3.06 6.23
N PRO A 59 3.09 1.76 6.55
CA PRO A 59 2.34 1.42 7.74
C PRO A 59 3.07 2.04 8.93
N ASN A 60 2.38 2.91 9.63
CA ASN A 60 2.75 3.43 10.93
C ASN A 60 3.06 2.21 11.82
N GLN A 61 4.34 1.85 11.95
CA GLN A 61 4.77 0.83 12.90
C GLN A 61 4.40 1.35 14.28
N PRO A 62 3.63 0.60 15.09
CA PRO A 62 3.47 0.95 16.49
C PRO A 62 4.87 0.97 17.10
N GLN A 63 5.30 2.15 17.54
CA GLN A 63 6.53 2.33 18.29
C GLN A 63 6.48 1.37 19.48
N ALA A 64 7.42 0.43 19.55
CA ALA A 64 7.59 -0.39 20.74
C ALA A 64 8.03 0.54 21.88
N HIS A 65 7.09 0.84 22.79
CA HIS A 65 7.40 1.54 24.03
C HIS A 65 8.41 0.67 24.80
N PRO A 66 9.59 1.21 25.20
CA PRO A 66 10.46 0.46 26.08
C PRO A 66 9.75 0.34 27.43
N ALA A 67 9.41 -0.89 27.81
CA ALA A 67 8.92 -1.22 29.14
C ALA A 67 10.07 -1.07 30.15
N SER A 68 10.33 0.18 30.54
CA SER A 68 11.27 0.53 31.60
C SER A 68 10.50 0.68 32.92
N GLN A 69 10.78 -0.24 33.83
CA GLN A 69 10.89 -0.01 35.28
C GLN A 69 9.64 0.50 36.02
N ALA A 70 8.94 -0.44 36.67
CA ALA A 70 8.31 -0.18 37.97
C ALA A 70 8.77 -1.26 38.95
N LEU A 71 9.67 -0.86 39.85
CA LEU A 71 10.10 -1.61 41.02
C LEU A 71 8.88 -1.97 41.87
N ASN A 72 8.55 -3.26 41.95
CA ASN A 72 7.66 -3.75 43.00
C ASN A 72 8.49 -4.10 44.23
N GLY A 73 8.66 -3.10 45.10
CA GLY A 73 9.04 -3.32 46.48
C GLY A 73 7.85 -3.88 47.25
N MET A 74 7.98 -5.07 47.83
CA MET A 74 7.16 -5.53 48.94
C MET A 74 7.94 -6.61 49.73
N ARG A 75 8.63 -6.14 50.77
CA ARG A 75 9.02 -6.96 51.93
C ARG A 75 7.75 -7.51 52.61
N PRO A 76 7.78 -8.74 53.12
CA PRO A 76 7.12 -9.00 54.40
C PRO A 76 8.11 -9.39 55.50
N GLN A 77 7.78 -8.88 56.69
CA GLN A 77 8.45 -9.03 57.97
C GLN A 77 8.37 -10.46 58.55
N LEU A 78 9.34 -10.72 59.43
CA LEU A 78 9.49 -11.89 60.31
C LEU A 78 8.20 -12.30 61.05
N LYS A 79 8.04 -13.62 61.26
CA LYS A 79 7.46 -14.14 62.51
C LYS A 79 8.10 -15.47 62.91
N ALA A 80 8.60 -15.49 64.15
CA ALA A 80 9.22 -16.62 64.82
C ALA A 80 8.22 -17.75 65.12
N ARG A 81 8.73 -19.00 65.19
CA ARG A 81 8.39 -19.92 66.28
C ARG A 81 9.37 -21.09 66.38
N SER A 82 9.97 -21.18 67.57
CA SER A 82 10.59 -22.36 68.17
C SER A 82 9.52 -23.41 68.47
N TYR A 83 9.86 -24.69 68.30
CA TYR A 83 9.93 -25.73 69.34
C TYR A 83 10.82 -26.86 68.82
#